data_AF-A0A3D1PQE9-F1
#
_entry.id   AF-A0A3D1PQE9-F1
#
_cell.length_a   1.000
_cell.length_b   1.000
_cell.length_c   1.000
_cell.angle_alpha   90.00
_cell.angle_beta   90.00
_cell.angle_gamma   90.00
#
_symmetry.space_group_name_H-M   'P 1'
#
loop_
_entity.id
_entity.type
_entity.pdbx_description
1 polymer ?
#
loop_
_entity_poly.entity_id
_entity_poly.type
_entity_poly.pdbx_seq_one_letter_code
_entity_poly.pdbx_strand_id
1 'polypeptide(L)'
;MGKKIRLKRKSTIAVLSILACLVGLASWMAAFYHTNHLPYQIPDKIYQAGDFVPVGNNYFISPDENPDGYSVQVNDAKLLTYQQLFEQYNLDYHEYSRLDEYGNVESNCVYDIELNISNTDNTTGYIFFGRYLLVDKSLTLFYNSTIQALVYPELADVGSLKLKPGANKTLHFFFTPSTGAVQKRVRKVEKMLTEDVFSLCVSEFPARLLIKIK
;
A
#
# COMPACT_ATOMS: atom_id res chain seq x y z
N MET A 1 -21.04 38.71 60.07
CA MET A 1 -20.39 39.82 59.33
C MET A 1 -19.69 39.27 58.09
N GLY A 2 -20.32 39.32 56.92
CA GLY A 2 -19.70 38.88 55.66
C GLY A 2 -19.02 40.04 54.95
N LYS A 3 -17.69 40.04 54.85
CA LYS A 3 -16.94 41.02 54.04
C LYS A 3 -17.20 40.75 52.55
N LYS A 4 -18.03 41.56 51.90
CA LYS A 4 -18.11 41.61 50.43
C LYS A 4 -16.84 42.27 49.89
N ILE A 5 -15.96 41.48 49.30
CA ILE A 5 -14.75 41.95 48.63
C ILE A 5 -15.17 42.70 47.36
N ARG A 6 -15.02 44.03 47.35
CA ARG A 6 -15.32 44.87 46.18
C ARG A 6 -14.07 44.88 45.27
N LEU A 7 -14.03 43.99 44.29
CA LEU A 7 -12.97 43.97 43.27
C LEU A 7 -13.04 45.26 42.44
N LYS A 8 -11.92 46.01 42.37
CA LYS A 8 -11.79 47.18 41.48
C LYS A 8 -11.89 46.71 40.03
N ARG A 9 -12.62 47.44 39.16
CA ARG A 9 -12.90 47.12 37.75
C ARG A 9 -11.69 46.61 36.93
N LYS A 10 -10.48 47.12 37.19
CA LYS A 10 -9.22 46.66 36.56
C LYS A 10 -8.84 45.22 36.94
N SER A 11 -9.10 44.82 38.19
CA SER A 11 -8.85 43.47 38.69
C SER A 11 -9.89 42.47 38.17
N THR A 12 -11.14 42.91 37.97
CA THR A 12 -12.17 42.08 37.33
C THR A 12 -11.84 41.79 35.86
N ILE A 13 -11.34 42.78 35.11
CA ILE A 13 -10.89 42.61 33.72
C ILE A 13 -9.71 41.63 33.65
N ALA A 14 -8.71 41.79 34.52
CA ALA A 14 -7.56 40.88 34.56
C ALA A 14 -7.97 39.43 34.84
N VAL A 15 -8.90 39.21 35.77
CA VAL A 15 -9.42 37.86 36.08
C VAL A 15 -10.18 37.27 34.90
N LEU A 16 -11.00 38.07 34.20
CA LEU A 16 -11.72 37.61 33.01
C LEU A 16 -10.77 37.28 31.85
N SER A 17 -9.71 38.06 31.65
CA SER A 17 -8.68 37.78 30.64
C SER A 17 -7.94 36.48 30.94
N ILE A 18 -7.54 36.24 32.19
CA ILE A 18 -6.91 34.98 32.60
C ILE A 18 -7.85 33.80 32.35
N LEU A 19 -9.14 33.95 32.72
CA LEU A 19 -10.13 32.90 32.49
C LEU A 19 -10.32 32.60 30.99
N ALA A 20 -10.37 33.64 30.15
CA ALA A 20 -10.46 33.47 28.70
C ALA A 20 -9.23 32.76 28.12
N CYS A 21 -8.02 33.09 28.59
CA CYS A 21 -6.79 32.40 28.18
C CYS A 21 -6.80 30.93 28.62
N LEU A 22 -7.27 30.62 29.83
CA LEU A 22 -7.38 29.24 30.31
C LEU A 22 -8.38 28.42 29.50
N VAL A 23 -9.53 29.01 29.15
CA VAL A 23 -10.52 28.37 28.27
C VAL A 23 -9.93 28.13 26.88
N GLY A 24 -9.25 29.13 26.30
CA GLY A 24 -8.58 28.98 25.01
C GLY A 24 -7.52 27.87 25.01
N LEU A 25 -6.70 27.79 26.06
CA LEU A 25 -5.69 26.75 26.23
C LEU A 25 -6.35 25.37 26.39
N ALA A 26 -7.42 25.26 27.18
CA ALA A 26 -8.16 24.01 27.36
C ALA A 26 -8.81 23.54 26.04
N SER A 27 -9.39 24.45 25.26
CA SER A 27 -9.95 24.14 23.93
C SER A 27 -8.87 23.70 22.95
N TRP A 28 -7.70 24.36 22.94
CA TRP A 28 -6.58 23.96 22.09
C TRP A 28 -6.03 22.58 22.49
N MET A 29 -5.84 22.32 23.79
CA MET A 29 -5.42 21.00 24.28
C MET A 29 -6.45 19.91 23.94
N ALA A 30 -7.75 20.20 24.04
CA ALA A 30 -8.80 19.25 23.67
C ALA A 30 -8.79 18.96 22.16
N ALA A 31 -8.63 19.97 21.31
CA ALA A 31 -8.52 19.80 19.86
C ALA A 31 -7.24 19.05 19.47
N PHE A 32 -6.11 19.38 20.09
CA PHE A 32 -4.83 18.68 19.90
C PHE A 32 -4.93 17.22 20.33
N TYR A 33 -5.51 16.95 21.51
CA TYR A 33 -5.75 15.59 21.99
C TYR A 33 -6.68 14.85 21.03
N HIS A 34 -7.81 15.44 20.64
CA HIS A 34 -8.76 14.80 19.73
C HIS A 34 -8.13 14.48 18.37
N THR A 35 -7.37 15.40 17.79
CA THR A 35 -6.74 15.22 16.47
C THR A 35 -5.59 14.22 16.51
N ASN A 36 -4.80 14.18 17.58
CA ASN A 36 -3.67 13.23 17.71
C ASN A 36 -4.09 11.85 18.25
N HIS A 37 -5.20 11.74 18.99
CA HIS A 37 -5.71 10.47 19.48
C HIS A 37 -6.63 9.74 18.50
N LEU A 38 -7.14 10.44 17.48
CA LEU A 38 -7.77 9.76 16.36
C LEU A 38 -6.65 9.25 15.45
N PRO A 39 -6.50 7.91 15.29
CA PRO A 39 -5.57 7.41 14.30
C PRO A 39 -5.99 7.98 12.95
N TYR A 40 -5.09 8.71 12.28
CA TYR A 40 -5.34 9.17 10.92
C TYR A 40 -5.71 7.95 10.08
N GLN A 41 -6.96 7.93 9.59
CA GLN A 41 -7.44 6.85 8.75
C GLN A 41 -7.26 7.26 7.31
N ILE A 42 -6.38 6.56 6.62
CA ILE A 42 -6.22 6.67 5.19
C ILE A 42 -7.53 6.17 4.55
N PRO A 43 -8.24 6.98 3.76
CA PRO A 43 -9.46 6.54 3.10
C PRO A 43 -9.14 5.53 1.99
N ASP A 44 -9.94 4.47 1.91
CA ASP A 44 -9.86 3.48 0.83
C ASP A 44 -10.68 3.93 -0.38
N LYS A 45 -10.08 3.83 -1.57
CA LYS A 45 -10.76 3.90 -2.86
C LYS A 45 -10.68 2.55 -3.52
N ILE A 46 -11.84 1.94 -3.74
CA ILE A 46 -11.95 0.56 -4.22
C ILE A 46 -12.39 0.58 -5.69
N TYR A 47 -11.64 -0.14 -6.52
CA TYR A 47 -11.87 -0.35 -7.94
C TYR A 47 -12.02 -1.85 -8.21
N GLN A 48 -12.54 -2.21 -9.38
CA GLN A 48 -12.64 -3.58 -9.85
C GLN A 48 -11.52 -3.89 -10.86
N ALA A 49 -11.17 -5.17 -11.00
CA ALA A 49 -10.35 -5.61 -12.12
C ALA A 49 -10.99 -5.16 -13.46
N GLY A 50 -10.16 -4.74 -14.40
CA GLY A 50 -10.58 -4.09 -15.63
C GLY A 50 -10.77 -2.57 -15.53
N ASP A 51 -10.88 -1.97 -14.34
CA ASP A 51 -10.92 -0.51 -14.21
C ASP A 51 -9.54 0.11 -14.48
N PHE A 52 -9.52 1.23 -15.20
CA PHE A 52 -8.33 2.10 -15.26
C PHE A 52 -8.27 2.93 -13.99
N VAL A 53 -7.32 2.62 -13.11
CA VAL A 53 -7.17 3.30 -11.83
C VAL A 53 -6.12 4.41 -11.95
N PRO A 54 -6.53 5.68 -11.97
CA PRO A 54 -5.58 6.79 -11.98
C PRO A 54 -4.88 6.85 -10.62
N VAL A 55 -3.54 6.88 -10.66
CA VAL A 55 -2.74 7.02 -9.43
C VAL A 55 -2.77 8.48 -8.96
N GLY A 56 -2.73 9.43 -9.90
CA GLY A 56 -2.84 10.86 -9.61
C GLY A 56 -1.74 11.33 -8.67
N ASN A 57 -2.11 12.15 -7.68
CA ASN A 57 -1.18 12.63 -6.65
C ASN A 57 -0.92 11.61 -5.52
N ASN A 58 -1.30 10.35 -5.70
CA ASN A 58 -1.07 9.33 -4.70
C ASN A 58 0.37 8.80 -4.73
N TYR A 59 0.86 8.25 -3.63
CA TYR A 59 2.22 7.70 -3.49
C TYR A 59 2.29 6.63 -2.39
N PHE A 60 3.43 5.93 -2.26
CA PHE A 60 3.69 5.01 -1.15
C PHE A 60 4.65 5.56 -0.10
N ILE A 61 5.77 6.15 -0.52
CA ILE A 61 6.87 6.61 0.33
C ILE A 61 6.85 8.13 0.44
N SER A 62 6.86 8.82 -0.69
CA SER A 62 6.96 10.28 -0.75
C SER A 62 6.15 10.85 -1.91
N PRO A 63 5.57 12.06 -1.77
CA PRO A 63 4.99 12.81 -2.89
C PRO A 63 5.95 13.00 -4.08
N ASP A 64 7.27 12.90 -3.85
CA ASP A 64 8.29 13.00 -4.90
C ASP A 64 8.20 11.90 -5.96
N GLU A 65 7.49 10.79 -5.69
CA GLU A 65 7.16 9.77 -6.69
C GLU A 65 6.40 10.38 -7.89
N ASN A 66 5.55 11.39 -7.61
CA ASN A 66 4.77 12.16 -8.57
C ASN A 66 4.18 11.31 -9.73
N PRO A 67 3.33 10.31 -9.46
CA PRO A 67 2.77 9.45 -10.50
C PRO A 67 1.56 10.08 -11.21
N ASP A 68 1.35 11.40 -11.10
CA ASP A 68 0.20 12.06 -11.72
C ASP A 68 0.27 11.94 -13.25
N GLY A 69 -0.73 11.35 -13.88
CA GLY A 69 -0.71 10.96 -15.30
C GLY A 69 -0.47 9.46 -15.55
N TYR A 70 -0.07 8.70 -14.51
CA TYR A 70 -0.05 7.24 -14.58
C TYR A 70 -1.40 6.62 -14.18
N SER A 71 -1.72 5.49 -14.82
CA SER A 71 -2.85 4.64 -14.45
C SER A 71 -2.47 3.17 -14.45
N VAL A 72 -3.09 2.40 -13.56
CA VAL A 72 -2.88 0.95 -13.40
C VAL A 72 -4.20 0.24 -13.61
N GLN A 73 -4.18 -0.86 -14.36
CA GLN A 73 -5.32 -1.72 -14.60
C GLN A 73 -4.91 -3.16 -14.36
N VAL A 74 -5.73 -3.91 -13.60
CA VAL A 74 -5.58 -5.36 -13.47
C VAL A 74 -6.35 -6.01 -14.61
N ASN A 75 -5.64 -6.76 -15.46
CA ASN A 75 -6.25 -7.49 -16.57
C ASN A 75 -6.61 -8.92 -16.18
N ASP A 76 -5.71 -9.60 -15.46
CA ASP A 76 -5.88 -11.00 -15.08
C ASP A 76 -5.18 -11.28 -13.74
N ALA A 77 -5.65 -12.31 -13.05
CA ALA A 77 -5.11 -12.75 -11.78
C ALA A 77 -5.22 -14.28 -11.63
N LYS A 78 -4.08 -14.96 -11.56
CA LYS A 78 -3.98 -16.41 -11.47
C LYS A 78 -3.22 -16.84 -10.22
N LEU A 79 -3.70 -17.89 -9.59
CA LEU A 79 -2.94 -18.61 -8.57
C LEU A 79 -2.26 -19.79 -9.26
N LEU A 80 -0.94 -19.79 -9.27
CA LEU A 80 -0.11 -20.82 -9.90
C LEU A 80 0.63 -21.61 -8.83
N THR A 81 0.85 -22.90 -9.05
CA THR A 81 1.91 -23.60 -8.34
C THR A 81 3.27 -23.17 -8.89
N TYR A 82 4.34 -23.39 -8.12
CA TYR A 82 5.70 -23.16 -8.64
C TYR A 82 5.98 -23.98 -9.91
N GLN A 83 5.51 -25.22 -10.00
CA GLN A 83 5.66 -26.00 -11.22
C GLN A 83 5.00 -25.31 -12.43
N GLN A 84 3.75 -24.86 -12.27
CA GLN A 84 3.02 -24.17 -13.35
C GLN A 84 3.71 -22.86 -13.75
N LEU A 85 4.21 -22.10 -12.77
CA LEU A 85 4.94 -20.86 -13.00
C LEU A 85 6.19 -21.11 -13.86
N PHE A 86 6.98 -22.13 -13.51
CA PHE A 86 8.25 -22.42 -14.19
C PHE A 86 8.02 -22.95 -15.60
N GLU A 87 6.98 -23.77 -15.78
CA GLU A 87 6.53 -24.21 -17.11
C GLU A 87 6.03 -23.02 -17.95
N GLN A 88 5.22 -22.13 -17.39
CA GLN A 88 4.63 -21.00 -18.10
C GLN A 88 5.68 -19.99 -18.59
N TYR A 89 6.69 -19.71 -17.76
CA TYR A 89 7.73 -18.71 -18.05
C TYR A 89 9.06 -19.33 -18.52
N ASN A 90 9.11 -20.64 -18.73
CA ASN A 90 10.30 -21.39 -19.14
C ASN A 90 11.53 -21.10 -18.24
N LEU A 91 11.30 -21.16 -16.92
CA LEU A 91 12.32 -20.88 -15.90
C LEU A 91 13.02 -22.16 -15.44
N ASP A 92 14.28 -22.06 -15.04
CA ASP A 92 15.02 -23.15 -14.40
C ASP A 92 14.90 -23.06 -12.87
N TYR A 93 14.43 -24.15 -12.25
CA TYR A 93 14.34 -24.29 -10.79
C TYR A 93 15.69 -24.07 -10.09
N HIS A 94 16.79 -24.45 -10.74
CA HIS A 94 18.12 -24.25 -10.18
C HIS A 94 18.48 -22.75 -10.05
N GLU A 95 18.00 -21.90 -10.95
CA GLU A 95 18.23 -20.45 -10.86
C GLU A 95 17.45 -19.84 -9.70
N TYR A 96 16.20 -20.26 -9.49
CA TYR A 96 15.40 -19.81 -8.36
C TYR A 96 15.98 -20.24 -7.01
N SER A 97 16.40 -21.50 -6.88
CA SER A 97 17.01 -22.01 -5.65
C SER A 97 18.32 -21.31 -5.25
N ARG A 98 19.01 -20.67 -6.20
CA ARG A 98 20.21 -19.87 -5.92
C ARG A 98 19.86 -18.47 -5.39
N LEU A 99 18.69 -17.96 -5.75
CA LEU A 99 18.22 -16.65 -5.32
C LEU A 99 17.45 -16.73 -3.98
N ASP A 100 16.87 -17.88 -3.63
CA ASP A 100 16.38 -18.16 -2.27
C ASP A 100 17.52 -18.63 -1.35
N GLU A 101 18.40 -17.68 -1.00
CA GLU A 101 19.61 -17.92 -0.21
C GLU A 101 19.35 -18.40 1.23
N TYR A 102 18.09 -18.38 1.69
CA TYR A 102 17.71 -18.59 3.08
C TYR A 102 16.93 -19.88 3.36
N GLY A 103 16.60 -20.67 2.33
CA GLY A 103 15.96 -22.00 2.51
C GLY A 103 14.66 -21.92 3.30
N ASN A 104 13.87 -20.88 3.08
CA ASN A 104 12.66 -20.66 3.85
C ASN A 104 11.57 -21.67 3.46
N VAL A 105 10.67 -21.99 4.39
CA VAL A 105 9.44 -22.72 4.06
C VAL A 105 8.56 -21.81 3.20
N GLU A 106 8.57 -22.04 1.90
CA GLU A 106 7.79 -21.30 0.93
C GLU A 106 6.35 -21.84 0.83
N SER A 107 5.44 -20.99 0.38
CA SER A 107 4.13 -21.48 -0.06
C SER A 107 4.31 -22.28 -1.34
N ASN A 108 3.48 -23.29 -1.57
CA ASN A 108 3.50 -24.04 -2.83
C ASN A 108 2.92 -23.22 -4.01
N CYS A 109 2.36 -22.04 -3.74
CA CYS A 109 1.66 -21.25 -4.73
C CYS A 109 2.14 -19.78 -4.77
N VAL A 110 2.01 -19.18 -5.96
CA VAL A 110 2.35 -17.81 -6.28
C VAL A 110 1.14 -17.18 -6.98
N TYR A 111 0.79 -15.96 -6.60
CA TYR A 111 -0.15 -15.15 -7.35
C TYR A 111 0.56 -14.45 -8.50
N ASP A 112 0.12 -14.69 -9.72
CA ASP A 112 0.54 -14.01 -10.94
C ASP A 112 -0.56 -13.02 -11.34
N ILE A 113 -0.24 -11.72 -11.34
CA ILE A 113 -1.16 -10.64 -11.66
C ILE A 113 -0.69 -9.92 -12.93
N GLU A 114 -1.48 -9.95 -13.98
CA GLU A 114 -1.23 -9.18 -15.20
C GLU A 114 -1.71 -7.74 -15.00
N LEU A 115 -0.77 -6.79 -15.04
CA LEU A 115 -1.04 -5.37 -14.93
C LEU A 115 -0.72 -4.66 -16.25
N ASN A 116 -1.64 -3.79 -16.66
CA ASN A 116 -1.36 -2.76 -17.66
C ASN A 116 -1.07 -1.45 -16.94
N ILE A 117 0.13 -0.91 -17.15
CA ILE A 117 0.57 0.37 -16.62
C ILE A 117 0.71 1.34 -17.79
N SER A 118 0.05 2.49 -17.68
CA SER A 118 0.08 3.53 -18.71
C SER A 118 0.54 4.86 -18.14
N ASN A 119 1.20 5.66 -18.98
CA ASN A 119 1.58 7.04 -18.70
C ASN A 119 1.02 7.93 -19.81
N THR A 120 0.14 8.86 -19.45
CA THR A 120 -0.48 9.78 -20.40
C THR A 120 0.50 10.86 -20.82
N ASP A 121 1.01 11.64 -19.87
CA ASP A 121 1.78 12.86 -20.12
C ASP A 121 2.87 13.15 -19.08
N ASN A 122 3.03 12.32 -18.05
CA ASN A 122 4.00 12.53 -16.99
C ASN A 122 5.44 12.40 -17.50
N THR A 123 6.29 13.37 -17.19
CA THR A 123 7.70 13.38 -17.62
C THR A 123 8.69 13.22 -16.47
N THR A 124 8.26 13.47 -15.24
CA THR A 124 9.14 13.60 -14.07
C THR A 124 9.10 12.39 -13.15
N GLY A 125 7.91 11.87 -12.88
CA GLY A 125 7.67 10.80 -11.91
C GLY A 125 7.69 9.39 -12.50
N TYR A 126 7.24 8.45 -11.66
CA TYR A 126 7.30 7.00 -11.90
C TYR A 126 6.27 6.26 -11.07
N ILE A 127 6.01 4.99 -11.41
CA ILE A 127 5.22 4.07 -10.58
C ILE A 127 6.14 3.32 -9.63
N PHE A 128 5.86 3.33 -8.32
CA PHE A 128 6.60 2.59 -7.32
C PHE A 128 5.92 1.25 -6.99
N PHE A 129 6.16 0.23 -7.81
CA PHE A 129 5.53 -1.07 -7.64
C PHE A 129 6.17 -1.94 -6.56
N GLY A 130 7.36 -1.61 -6.06
CA GLY A 130 8.07 -2.37 -5.02
C GLY A 130 7.35 -2.43 -3.67
N ARG A 131 6.28 -1.64 -3.49
CA ARG A 131 5.38 -1.67 -2.33
C ARG A 131 3.97 -2.16 -2.64
N TYR A 132 3.75 -2.72 -3.82
CA TYR A 132 2.47 -3.35 -4.12
C TYR A 132 2.26 -4.54 -3.19
N LEU A 133 1.02 -4.71 -2.75
CA LEU A 133 0.60 -5.78 -1.86
C LEU A 133 -0.73 -6.33 -2.34
N LEU A 134 -0.92 -7.64 -2.25
CA LEU A 134 -2.26 -8.21 -2.24
C LEU A 134 -2.74 -8.30 -0.79
N VAL A 135 -3.87 -7.65 -0.51
CA VAL A 135 -4.43 -7.58 0.83
C VAL A 135 -5.80 -8.23 0.86
N ASP A 136 -5.98 -9.14 1.81
CA ASP A 136 -7.28 -9.57 2.31
C ASP A 136 -7.28 -9.45 3.85
N LYS A 137 -8.48 -9.43 4.46
CA LYS A 137 -8.78 -9.25 5.89
C LYS A 137 -7.72 -9.75 6.86
N SER A 138 -7.14 -10.93 6.61
CA SER A 138 -6.16 -11.52 7.52
C SER A 138 -4.88 -12.06 6.88
N LEU A 139 -4.71 -11.88 5.56
CA LEU A 139 -3.50 -12.29 4.86
C LEU A 139 -3.03 -11.18 3.92
N THR A 140 -1.74 -10.92 3.97
CA THR A 140 -1.04 -10.02 3.06
C THR A 140 -0.04 -10.84 2.27
N LEU A 141 -0.08 -10.68 0.95
CA LEU A 141 0.92 -11.23 0.04
C LEU A 141 1.80 -10.09 -0.44
N PHE A 142 3.09 -10.35 -0.45
CA PHE A 142 4.13 -9.39 -0.74
C PHE A 142 4.60 -9.58 -2.18
N TYR A 143 4.88 -8.47 -2.85
CA TYR A 143 5.57 -8.50 -4.13
C TYR A 143 6.89 -9.29 -4.00
N ASN A 144 7.07 -10.29 -4.87
CA ASN A 144 8.22 -11.17 -4.88
C ASN A 144 9.21 -10.72 -5.97
N SER A 145 10.18 -9.90 -5.58
CA SER A 145 11.21 -9.38 -6.47
C SER A 145 12.11 -10.46 -7.06
N THR A 146 12.30 -11.58 -6.36
CA THR A 146 13.13 -12.69 -6.83
C THR A 146 12.50 -13.36 -8.04
N ILE A 147 11.21 -13.70 -7.96
CA ILE A 147 10.47 -14.23 -9.11
C ILE A 147 10.39 -13.18 -10.21
N GLN A 148 10.16 -11.91 -9.85
CA GLN A 148 10.15 -10.83 -10.84
C GLN A 148 11.45 -10.76 -11.64
N ALA A 149 12.60 -10.83 -10.98
CA ALA A 149 13.92 -10.74 -11.61
C ALA A 149 14.21 -11.94 -12.53
N LEU A 150 13.63 -13.12 -12.25
CA LEU A 150 13.75 -14.28 -13.13
C LEU A 150 12.92 -14.12 -14.41
N VAL A 151 11.70 -13.62 -14.29
CA VAL A 151 10.80 -13.43 -15.45
C VAL A 151 11.17 -12.18 -16.26
N TYR A 152 11.57 -11.10 -15.58
CA TYR A 152 11.96 -9.82 -16.15
C TYR A 152 13.32 -9.38 -15.57
N PRO A 153 14.44 -9.90 -16.09
CA PRO A 153 15.78 -9.54 -15.62
C PRO A 153 16.08 -8.05 -15.66
N GLU A 154 15.42 -7.29 -16.54
CA GLU A 154 15.59 -5.83 -16.61
C GLU A 154 14.98 -5.09 -15.40
N LEU A 155 14.14 -5.76 -14.62
CA LEU A 155 13.52 -5.25 -13.40
C LEU A 155 14.21 -5.79 -12.13
N ALA A 156 15.30 -6.53 -12.26
CA ALA A 156 16.09 -7.01 -11.12
C ALA A 156 16.58 -5.82 -10.27
N ASP A 157 16.36 -5.88 -8.96
CA ASP A 157 16.66 -4.82 -7.98
C ASP A 157 15.94 -3.48 -8.22
N VAL A 158 14.96 -3.45 -9.13
CA VAL A 158 14.19 -2.26 -9.46
C VAL A 158 12.78 -2.40 -8.87
N GLY A 159 12.41 -1.46 -7.98
CA GLY A 159 11.07 -1.36 -7.39
C GLY A 159 10.18 -0.30 -8.03
N SER A 160 10.58 0.23 -9.20
CA SER A 160 9.88 1.34 -9.85
C SER A 160 9.93 1.31 -11.37
N LEU A 161 8.91 1.84 -12.04
CA LEU A 161 8.83 1.90 -13.49
C LEU A 161 8.61 3.34 -13.95
N LYS A 162 9.49 3.82 -14.82
CA LYS A 162 9.31 5.10 -15.54
C LYS A 162 8.98 4.84 -17.00
N LEU A 163 7.81 5.28 -17.43
CA LEU A 163 7.36 5.19 -18.82
C LEU A 163 7.50 6.55 -19.49
N LYS A 164 7.73 6.57 -20.81
CA LYS A 164 7.64 7.80 -21.59
C LYS A 164 6.17 8.26 -21.68
N PRO A 165 5.89 9.56 -21.83
CA PRO A 165 4.56 10.05 -22.16
C PRO A 165 3.93 9.30 -23.34
N GLY A 166 2.65 8.95 -23.22
CA GLY A 166 1.88 8.19 -24.20
C GLY A 166 2.21 6.69 -24.27
N ALA A 167 3.12 6.18 -23.44
CA ALA A 167 3.48 4.77 -23.43
C ALA A 167 2.61 3.94 -22.48
N ASN A 168 2.43 2.67 -22.82
CA ASN A 168 1.89 1.64 -21.93
C ASN A 168 2.86 0.45 -21.89
N LYS A 169 2.78 -0.33 -20.81
CA LYS A 169 3.50 -1.60 -20.67
C LYS A 169 2.62 -2.58 -19.89
N THR A 170 2.41 -3.75 -20.45
CA THR A 170 1.79 -4.88 -19.76
C THR A 170 2.89 -5.74 -19.14
N LEU A 171 2.75 -6.07 -17.86
CA LEU A 171 3.72 -6.84 -17.08
C LEU A 171 2.98 -7.76 -16.10
N HIS A 172 3.60 -8.90 -15.82
CA HIS A 172 3.17 -9.80 -14.74
C HIS A 172 3.90 -9.45 -13.44
N PHE A 173 3.16 -9.41 -12.34
CA PHE A 173 3.68 -9.16 -11.00
C PHE A 173 3.36 -10.33 -10.08
N PHE A 174 4.37 -10.80 -9.35
CA PHE A 174 4.30 -12.01 -8.56
C PHE A 174 4.18 -11.72 -7.08
N PHE A 175 3.27 -12.40 -6.39
CA PHE A 175 3.01 -12.19 -4.96
C PHE A 175 3.00 -13.50 -4.18
N THR A 176 3.67 -13.51 -3.03
CA THR A 176 3.74 -14.67 -2.13
C THR A 176 3.42 -14.28 -0.68
N PRO A 177 2.86 -15.20 0.12
CA PRO A 177 2.67 -14.96 1.55
C PRO A 177 4.02 -14.88 2.27
N SER A 178 4.08 -14.15 3.38
CA SER A 178 5.29 -14.15 4.22
C SER A 178 5.64 -15.57 4.70
N THR A 179 6.94 -15.89 4.71
CA THR A 179 7.48 -17.19 5.17
C THR A 179 7.02 -17.53 6.59
N GLY A 180 6.99 -16.53 7.49
CA GLY A 180 6.50 -16.71 8.86
C GLY A 180 5.01 -17.08 8.96
N ALA A 181 4.17 -16.61 8.04
CA ALA A 181 2.76 -17.01 7.99
C ALA A 181 2.61 -18.47 7.53
N VAL A 182 3.38 -18.87 6.52
CA VAL A 182 3.41 -20.23 5.98
C VAL A 182 3.88 -21.21 7.05
N GLN A 183 5.06 -20.97 7.66
CA GLN A 183 5.64 -21.84 8.69
C GLN A 183 4.68 -22.15 9.85
N LYS A 184 3.92 -21.15 10.32
CA LYS A 184 3.03 -21.33 11.46
C LYS A 184 1.75 -22.08 11.12
N ARG A 185 1.19 -21.88 9.92
CA ARG A 185 -0.16 -22.37 9.57
C ARG A 185 -0.34 -22.67 8.07
N VAL A 186 0.54 -23.48 7.47
CA VAL A 186 0.53 -23.85 6.03
C VAL A 186 -0.87 -24.11 5.48
N ARG A 187 -1.61 -25.07 6.03
CA ARG A 187 -2.97 -25.44 5.55
C ARG A 187 -3.96 -24.28 5.59
N LYS A 188 -3.85 -23.39 6.59
CA LYS A 188 -4.72 -22.22 6.67
C LYS A 188 -4.36 -21.22 5.58
N VAL A 189 -3.07 -20.97 5.37
CA VAL A 189 -2.60 -20.05 4.32
C VAL A 189 -3.00 -20.56 2.94
N GLU A 190 -2.78 -21.84 2.64
CA GLU A 190 -3.18 -22.44 1.36
C GLU A 190 -4.69 -22.32 1.12
N LYS A 191 -5.51 -22.58 2.14
CA LYS A 191 -6.97 -22.39 2.06
C LYS A 191 -7.34 -20.95 1.74
N MET A 192 -6.72 -19.98 2.42
CA MET A 192 -6.95 -18.55 2.20
C MET A 192 -6.54 -18.12 0.78
N LEU A 193 -5.40 -18.58 0.28
CA LEU A 193 -4.96 -18.31 -1.10
C LEU A 193 -5.99 -18.81 -2.14
N THR A 194 -6.74 -19.87 -1.85
CA THR A 194 -7.74 -20.41 -2.78
C THR A 194 -9.13 -19.79 -2.64
N GLU A 195 -9.54 -19.44 -1.42
CA GLU A 195 -10.92 -19.06 -1.10
C GLU A 195 -11.13 -17.55 -0.91
N ASP A 196 -10.10 -16.81 -0.52
CA ASP A 196 -10.24 -15.39 -0.19
C ASP A 196 -10.20 -14.50 -1.44
N VAL A 197 -10.83 -13.33 -1.30
CA VAL A 197 -10.86 -12.28 -2.32
C VAL A 197 -9.82 -11.23 -1.96
N PHE A 198 -8.73 -11.20 -2.72
CA PHE A 198 -7.67 -10.21 -2.53
C PHE A 198 -7.99 -8.91 -3.26
N SER A 199 -7.43 -7.82 -2.75
CA SER A 199 -7.32 -6.56 -3.47
C SER A 199 -5.85 -6.18 -3.64
N LEU A 200 -5.47 -5.74 -4.83
CA LEU A 200 -4.16 -5.16 -5.10
C LEU A 200 -4.12 -3.72 -4.60
N CYS A 201 -3.21 -3.44 -3.67
CA CYS A 201 -2.88 -2.09 -3.24
C CYS A 201 -1.85 -1.49 -4.20
N VAL A 202 -2.26 -0.48 -4.98
CA VAL A 202 -1.40 0.18 -5.98
C VAL A 202 -0.89 1.55 -5.53
N SER A 203 -1.39 2.08 -4.41
CA SER A 203 -0.88 3.27 -3.72
C SER A 203 -1.47 3.38 -2.32
N GLU A 204 -0.80 4.08 -1.39
CA GLU A 204 -1.24 4.18 0.01
C GLU A 204 -1.71 5.59 0.41
N PHE A 205 -1.01 6.66 0.04
CA PHE A 205 -1.33 8.02 0.46
C PHE A 205 -1.70 8.91 -0.74
N PRO A 206 -2.48 9.99 -0.56
CA PRO A 206 -3.29 10.30 0.64
C PRO A 206 -4.51 9.38 0.78
N ALA A 207 -4.84 8.59 -0.25
CA ALA A 207 -5.87 7.57 -0.24
C ALA A 207 -5.27 6.23 -0.66
N ARG A 208 -5.71 5.15 -0.04
CA ARG A 208 -5.28 3.81 -0.42
C ARG A 208 -6.07 3.34 -1.62
N LEU A 209 -5.39 3.07 -2.73
CA LEU A 209 -6.00 2.63 -3.98
C LEU A 209 -5.99 1.10 -4.02
N LEU A 210 -7.17 0.48 -3.97
CA LEU A 210 -7.36 -0.96 -3.92
C LEU A 210 -8.10 -1.44 -5.16
N ILE A 211 -7.56 -2.43 -5.87
CA ILE A 211 -8.19 -3.05 -7.04
C ILE A 211 -8.58 -4.48 -6.68
N LYS A 212 -9.87 -4.80 -6.64
CA LYS A 212 -10.36 -6.16 -6.36
C LYS A 212 -10.05 -7.09 -7.53
N ILE A 213 -9.41 -8.23 -7.26
CA ILE A 213 -8.93 -9.15 -8.31
C ILE A 213 -9.74 -10.46 -8.43
N LYS A 214 -10.70 -10.70 -7.52
CA LYS A 214 -11.66 -11.82 -7.56
C LYS A 214 -12.99 -11.44 -6.89
#